data_AF-A0A2W4MT98-F1
#
_entry.id   AF-A0A2W4MT98-F1
#
_cell.length_a   1.000
_cell.length_b   1.000
_cell.length_c   1.000
_cell.angle_alpha   90.00
_cell.angle_beta   90.00
_cell.angle_gamma   90.00
#
_symmetry.space_group_name_H-M   'P 1'
#
loop_
_entity.id
_entity.type
_entity.pdbx_description
1 polymer ?
#
loop_
_entity_poly.entity_id
_entity_poly.type
_entity_poly.pdbx_seq_one_letter_code
_entity_poly.pdbx_strand_id
1 'polypeptide(L)'
;MSLGPRTVTVPDVRRLTRAEAENQLLQLGLRVGAVTEVFAQDVDAGRVAEQSPPPGTQVQEGSVVDLKISRGTRRVPNLVGRTLAEAPAQLASAGLTLGEVARVQSPQPKDTVIGQDPKPDAEVPPGTRVNVTVSDGMPTPPVHETTVTIHLQPQSPDDKGYVNVRVMKFDAAGTEVLHEAPHLIGDTFELPVRWVGDHARLEVYVNGQLRETIPLSASPTAEADETSDQSQGGGG
;
A
#
# COMPACT_ATOMS: atom_id res chain seq x y z
N MET A 1 -70.63 -30.59 -20.75
CA MET A 1 -69.37 -30.00 -21.24
C MET A 1 -68.63 -29.43 -20.04
N SER A 2 -67.42 -29.91 -19.75
CA SER A 2 -66.57 -29.32 -18.72
C SER A 2 -65.85 -28.12 -19.34
N LEU A 3 -66.13 -26.92 -18.85
CA LEU A 3 -65.30 -25.75 -19.15
C LEU A 3 -63.96 -26.05 -18.49
N GLY A 4 -62.90 -26.27 -19.27
CA GLY A 4 -61.57 -26.59 -18.75
C GLY A 4 -61.10 -25.62 -17.65
N PRO A 5 -60.03 -25.96 -16.91
CA PRO A 5 -59.57 -25.15 -15.77
C PRO A 5 -59.41 -23.69 -16.17
N ARG A 6 -59.92 -22.77 -15.34
CA ARG A 6 -59.81 -21.32 -15.58
C ARG A 6 -58.33 -20.94 -15.63
N THR A 7 -57.94 -20.27 -16.71
CA THR A 7 -56.59 -19.75 -16.88
C THR A 7 -56.56 -18.25 -16.64
N VAL A 8 -55.43 -17.79 -16.12
CA VAL A 8 -55.11 -16.38 -15.83
C VAL A 8 -53.79 -16.04 -16.50
N THR A 9 -53.68 -14.82 -17.03
CA THR A 9 -52.41 -14.31 -17.56
C THR A 9 -51.58 -13.71 -16.43
N VAL A 10 -50.34 -14.15 -16.29
CA VAL A 10 -49.40 -13.63 -15.29
C VAL A 10 -49.10 -12.15 -15.59
N PRO A 11 -49.35 -11.21 -14.66
CA PRO A 11 -49.05 -9.79 -14.86
C PRO A 11 -47.53 -9.52 -14.80
N ASP A 12 -47.10 -8.36 -15.30
CA ASP A 12 -45.75 -7.84 -15.03
C ASP A 12 -45.77 -7.12 -13.68
N VAL A 13 -45.11 -7.72 -12.69
CA VAL A 13 -44.94 -7.15 -11.34
C VAL A 13 -43.52 -6.69 -11.10
N ARG A 14 -42.64 -6.72 -12.11
CA ARG A 14 -41.27 -6.19 -11.99
C ARG A 14 -41.32 -4.70 -11.69
N ARG A 15 -40.32 -4.22 -10.92
CA ARG A 15 -40.18 -2.86 -10.41
C ARG A 15 -41.28 -2.40 -9.44
N LEU A 16 -42.29 -3.22 -9.14
CA LEU A 16 -43.22 -2.94 -8.05
C LEU A 16 -42.57 -3.28 -6.70
N THR A 17 -43.06 -2.66 -5.63
CA THR A 17 -42.76 -3.14 -4.28
C THR A 17 -43.35 -4.53 -4.07
N ARG A 18 -42.79 -5.27 -3.11
CA ARG A 18 -43.33 -6.59 -2.73
C ARG A 18 -44.83 -6.55 -2.42
N ALA A 19 -45.29 -5.54 -1.67
CA ALA A 19 -46.69 -5.40 -1.28
C ALA A 19 -47.61 -5.10 -2.49
N GLU A 20 -47.17 -4.25 -3.42
CA GLU A 20 -47.91 -3.98 -4.66
C GLU A 20 -48.00 -5.22 -5.56
N ALA A 21 -46.89 -5.96 -5.71
CA ALA A 21 -46.85 -7.21 -6.46
C ALA A 21 -47.78 -8.27 -5.83
N GLU A 22 -47.73 -8.44 -4.51
CA GLU A 22 -48.62 -9.35 -3.76
C GLU A 22 -50.10 -9.01 -4.00
N ASN A 23 -50.46 -7.73 -3.89
CA ASN A 23 -51.84 -7.27 -4.12
C ASN A 23 -52.30 -7.51 -5.57
N GLN A 24 -51.45 -7.22 -6.56
CA GLN A 24 -51.79 -7.38 -7.96
C GLN A 24 -51.95 -8.84 -8.37
N LEU A 25 -51.10 -9.73 -7.84
CA LEU A 25 -51.22 -11.17 -8.06
C LEU A 25 -52.50 -11.72 -7.42
N LEU A 26 -52.80 -11.31 -6.18
CA LEU A 26 -54.00 -11.73 -5.47
C LEU A 26 -55.30 -11.31 -6.19
N GLN A 27 -55.34 -10.09 -6.74
CA GLN A 27 -56.49 -9.59 -7.50
C GLN A 27 -56.80 -10.41 -8.75
N LEU A 28 -55.81 -11.10 -9.32
CA LEU A 28 -55.96 -11.97 -10.48
C LEU A 28 -56.15 -13.44 -10.11
N GLY A 29 -56.30 -13.77 -8.82
CA GLY A 29 -56.43 -15.15 -8.34
C GLY A 29 -55.12 -15.93 -8.40
N LEU A 30 -53.97 -15.26 -8.54
CA LEU A 30 -52.65 -15.87 -8.43
C LEU A 30 -52.15 -15.78 -6.98
N ARG A 31 -51.17 -16.61 -6.64
CA ARG A 31 -50.57 -16.65 -5.30
C ARG A 31 -49.09 -16.28 -5.37
N VAL A 32 -48.56 -15.67 -4.33
CA VAL A 32 -47.12 -15.49 -4.21
C VAL A 32 -46.48 -16.80 -3.75
N GLY A 33 -45.43 -17.21 -4.46
CA GLY A 33 -44.62 -18.38 -4.16
C GLY A 33 -43.41 -18.03 -3.31
N ALA A 34 -42.24 -18.56 -3.68
CA ALA A 34 -40.97 -18.25 -3.04
C ALA A 34 -40.58 -16.78 -3.26
N VAL A 35 -40.19 -16.12 -2.17
CA VAL A 35 -39.63 -14.76 -2.21
C VAL A 35 -38.16 -14.86 -1.82
N THR A 36 -37.27 -14.56 -2.76
CA THR A 36 -35.81 -14.58 -2.56
C THR A 36 -35.23 -13.21 -2.85
N GLU A 37 -33.99 -12.96 -2.41
CA GLU A 37 -33.31 -11.69 -2.63
C GLU A 37 -32.17 -11.84 -3.66
N VAL A 38 -31.99 -10.82 -4.50
CA VAL A 38 -30.89 -10.74 -5.48
C VAL A 38 -30.29 -9.33 -5.52
N PHE A 39 -29.02 -9.21 -5.91
CA PHE A 39 -28.43 -7.91 -6.21
C PHE A 39 -28.75 -7.55 -7.66
N ALA A 40 -29.49 -6.46 -7.86
CA ALA A 40 -29.83 -5.95 -9.19
C ALA A 40 -29.43 -4.48 -9.30
N GLN A 41 -28.70 -4.15 -10.36
CA GLN A 41 -28.15 -2.82 -10.59
C GLN A 41 -29.24 -1.80 -11.02
N ASP A 42 -30.20 -2.24 -11.84
CA ASP A 42 -31.21 -1.36 -12.45
C ASP A 42 -32.59 -1.43 -11.77
N VAL A 43 -32.66 -2.02 -10.58
CA VAL A 43 -33.89 -2.17 -9.81
C VAL A 43 -33.62 -1.75 -8.37
N ASP A 44 -34.33 -0.72 -7.90
CA ASP A 44 -34.13 -0.22 -6.54
C ASP A 44 -34.38 -1.31 -5.49
N ALA A 45 -33.67 -1.20 -4.36
CA ALA A 45 -33.84 -2.11 -3.25
C ALA A 45 -35.30 -2.17 -2.77
N GLY A 46 -35.80 -3.37 -2.51
CA GLY A 46 -37.17 -3.63 -2.07
C GLY A 46 -38.20 -3.79 -3.20
N ARG A 47 -37.78 -3.64 -4.46
CA ARG A 47 -38.63 -3.87 -5.64
C ARG A 47 -38.39 -5.24 -6.26
N VAL A 48 -39.39 -5.78 -6.94
CA VAL A 48 -39.28 -7.06 -7.68
C VAL A 48 -38.31 -6.88 -8.85
N ALA A 49 -37.19 -7.58 -8.79
CA ALA A 49 -36.19 -7.64 -9.87
C ALA A 49 -36.59 -8.67 -10.94
N GLU A 50 -37.01 -9.85 -10.50
CA GLU A 50 -37.43 -10.94 -11.37
C GLU A 50 -38.68 -11.61 -10.82
N GLN A 51 -39.45 -12.22 -11.72
CA GLN A 51 -40.60 -13.05 -11.40
C GLN A 51 -40.56 -14.34 -12.20
N SER A 52 -41.16 -15.40 -11.68
CA SER A 52 -41.37 -16.64 -12.40
C SER A 52 -42.73 -17.23 -12.05
N PRO A 53 -43.62 -17.51 -13.02
CA PRO A 53 -43.42 -17.41 -14.47
C PRO A 53 -43.27 -15.98 -15.01
N PRO A 54 -42.69 -15.79 -16.22
CA PRO A 54 -42.51 -14.47 -16.80
C PRO A 54 -43.87 -13.82 -17.17
N PRO A 55 -43.93 -12.48 -17.28
CA PRO A 55 -45.14 -11.77 -17.64
C PRO A 55 -45.76 -12.27 -18.95
N GLY A 56 -47.09 -12.32 -19.03
CA GLY A 56 -47.83 -12.81 -20.20
C GLY A 56 -48.01 -14.33 -20.27
N THR A 57 -47.38 -15.09 -19.38
CA THR A 57 -47.58 -16.55 -19.31
C THR A 57 -49.02 -16.88 -18.91
N GLN A 58 -49.67 -17.84 -19.57
CA GLN A 58 -50.96 -18.36 -19.11
C GLN A 58 -50.76 -19.49 -18.11
N VAL A 59 -51.38 -19.37 -16.95
CA VAL A 59 -51.32 -20.36 -15.87
C VAL A 59 -52.71 -20.67 -15.36
N GLN A 60 -52.88 -21.76 -14.62
CA GLN A 60 -54.16 -22.03 -13.95
C GLN A 60 -54.39 -21.00 -12.83
N GLU A 61 -55.65 -20.61 -12.62
CA GLU A 61 -56.03 -19.85 -11.44
C GLU A 61 -55.53 -20.55 -10.15
N GLY A 62 -55.00 -19.79 -9.20
CA GLY A 62 -54.36 -20.30 -7.98
C GLY A 62 -52.89 -20.69 -8.13
N SER A 63 -52.32 -20.62 -9.35
CA SER A 63 -50.88 -20.86 -9.56
C SER A 63 -50.02 -19.86 -8.79
N VAL A 64 -48.82 -20.31 -8.42
CA VAL A 64 -47.84 -19.49 -7.71
C VAL A 64 -46.96 -18.70 -8.67
N VAL A 65 -46.56 -17.50 -8.25
CA VAL A 65 -45.54 -16.68 -8.90
C VAL A 65 -44.44 -16.41 -7.87
N ASP A 66 -43.25 -16.93 -8.14
CA ASP A 66 -42.04 -16.69 -7.36
C ASP A 66 -41.49 -15.31 -7.68
N LEU A 67 -40.98 -14.61 -6.66
CA LEU A 67 -40.45 -13.25 -6.77
C LEU A 67 -39.00 -13.21 -6.29
N LYS A 68 -38.14 -12.53 -7.05
CA LYS A 68 -36.82 -12.13 -6.59
C LYS A 68 -36.83 -10.63 -6.32
N ILE A 69 -36.60 -10.24 -5.07
CA ILE A 69 -36.57 -8.86 -4.62
C ILE A 69 -35.15 -8.31 -4.73
N SER A 70 -35.01 -7.14 -5.32
CA SER A 70 -33.73 -6.45 -5.41
C SER A 70 -33.25 -6.01 -4.04
N ARG A 71 -31.96 -6.20 -3.76
CA ARG A 71 -31.23 -5.55 -2.66
C ARG A 71 -30.51 -4.27 -3.12
N GLY A 72 -30.63 -3.93 -4.40
CA GLY A 72 -29.85 -2.89 -5.07
C GLY A 72 -28.35 -3.21 -5.10
N THR A 73 -27.59 -2.31 -5.70
CA THR A 73 -26.11 -2.29 -5.64
C THR A 73 -25.64 -1.01 -4.94
N ARG A 74 -24.33 -0.91 -4.73
CA ARG A 74 -23.62 0.29 -4.31
C ARG A 74 -22.52 0.56 -5.29
N ARG A 75 -22.38 1.83 -5.64
CA ARG A 75 -21.27 2.31 -6.45
C ARG A 75 -20.05 2.52 -5.58
N VAL A 76 -18.93 1.93 -5.99
CA VAL A 76 -17.65 2.08 -5.29
C VAL A 76 -17.10 3.49 -5.51
N PRO A 77 -16.83 4.28 -4.44
CA PRO A 77 -16.25 5.60 -4.59
C PRO A 77 -14.79 5.53 -5.05
N ASN A 78 -14.31 6.62 -5.64
CA ASN A 78 -12.89 6.77 -5.93
C ASN A 78 -12.13 7.27 -4.68
N LEU A 79 -11.33 6.39 -4.11
CA LEU A 79 -10.43 6.66 -2.98
C LEU A 79 -9.01 7.01 -3.43
N VAL A 80 -8.64 6.76 -4.68
CA VAL A 80 -7.28 7.04 -5.17
C VAL A 80 -6.97 8.54 -5.06
N GLY A 81 -5.81 8.85 -4.47
CA GLY A 81 -5.38 10.22 -4.16
C GLY A 81 -5.96 10.79 -2.86
N ARG A 82 -6.85 10.07 -2.18
CA ARG A 82 -7.32 10.41 -0.82
C ARG A 82 -6.39 9.84 0.24
N THR A 83 -6.52 10.33 1.46
CA THR A 83 -5.80 9.78 2.60
C THR A 83 -6.50 8.54 3.15
N LEU A 84 -5.74 7.63 3.76
CA LEU A 84 -6.29 6.46 4.45
C LEU A 84 -7.29 6.86 5.56
N ALA A 85 -7.11 8.03 6.18
CA ALA A 85 -8.00 8.55 7.21
C ALA A 85 -9.39 8.95 6.67
N GLU A 86 -9.48 9.40 5.42
CA GLU A 86 -10.75 9.79 4.77
C GLU A 86 -11.53 8.58 4.24
N ALA A 87 -10.83 7.50 3.89
CA ALA A 87 -11.41 6.33 3.22
C ALA A 87 -12.61 5.69 3.98
N PRO A 88 -12.55 5.46 5.31
CA PRO A 88 -13.68 4.87 6.04
C PRO A 88 -14.96 5.69 5.94
N ALA A 89 -14.88 7.01 6.03
CA ALA A 89 -16.05 7.88 5.97
C ALA A 89 -16.68 7.89 4.56
N GLN A 90 -15.84 7.94 3.52
CA GLN A 90 -16.31 7.86 2.14
C GLN A 90 -16.97 6.51 1.83
N LEU A 91 -16.37 5.41 2.27
CA LEU A 91 -16.94 4.07 2.11
C LEU A 91 -18.25 3.92 2.88
N ALA A 92 -18.32 4.38 4.12
CA ALA A 92 -19.53 4.33 4.93
C ALA A 92 -20.69 5.11 4.28
N SER A 93 -20.41 6.28 3.69
CA SER A 93 -21.42 7.06 2.97
C SER A 93 -21.98 6.34 1.73
N ALA A 94 -21.19 5.45 1.13
CA ALA A 94 -21.59 4.58 0.03
C ALA A 94 -22.18 3.24 0.50
N GLY A 95 -22.32 3.00 1.81
CA GLY A 95 -22.77 1.72 2.35
C GLY A 95 -21.77 0.57 2.10
N LEU A 96 -20.49 0.89 2.01
CA LEU A 96 -19.37 -0.02 1.85
C LEU A 96 -18.47 0.01 3.09
N THR A 97 -17.51 -0.92 3.17
CA THR A 97 -16.58 -0.99 4.31
C THR A 97 -15.13 -1.03 3.85
N LEU A 98 -14.21 -0.53 4.68
CA LEU A 98 -12.78 -0.67 4.41
C LEU A 98 -12.36 -2.13 4.58
N GLY A 99 -11.62 -2.65 3.60
CA GLY A 99 -11.04 -3.98 3.60
C GLY A 99 -9.59 -4.00 4.08
N GLU A 100 -8.78 -4.81 3.41
CA GLU A 100 -7.34 -4.90 3.64
C GLU A 100 -6.62 -3.60 3.22
N VAL A 101 -5.60 -3.21 4.00
CA VAL A 101 -4.74 -2.07 3.71
C VAL A 101 -3.33 -2.58 3.45
N ALA A 102 -2.96 -2.69 2.18
CA ALA A 102 -1.58 -2.97 1.78
C ALA A 102 -0.76 -1.69 1.76
N ARG A 103 0.52 -1.77 2.14
CA ARG A 103 1.44 -0.63 2.16
C ARG A 103 2.62 -0.88 1.23
N VAL A 104 2.99 0.14 0.46
CA VAL A 104 4.15 0.07 -0.44
C VAL A 104 4.91 1.39 -0.45
N GLN A 105 6.22 1.32 -0.65
CA GLN A 105 7.05 2.49 -0.91
C GLN A 105 6.65 3.11 -2.25
N SER A 106 6.43 4.43 -2.28
CA SER A 106 6.03 5.14 -3.49
C SER A 106 6.34 6.64 -3.39
N PRO A 107 6.49 7.38 -4.51
CA PRO A 107 6.77 8.81 -4.46
C PRO A 107 5.64 9.66 -3.87
N GLN A 108 4.45 9.09 -3.64
CA GLN A 108 3.30 9.76 -3.07
C GLN A 108 3.48 9.99 -1.56
N PRO A 109 2.88 11.04 -0.97
CA PRO A 109 2.92 11.26 0.47
C PRO A 109 2.45 10.03 1.25
N LYS A 110 3.06 9.79 2.41
CA LYS A 110 2.67 8.70 3.30
C LYS A 110 1.18 8.74 3.62
N ASP A 111 0.57 7.56 3.70
CA ASP A 111 -0.86 7.31 3.93
C ASP A 111 -1.80 7.78 2.81
N THR A 112 -1.27 8.15 1.63
CA THR A 112 -2.08 8.39 0.42
C THR A 112 -2.49 7.06 -0.21
N VAL A 113 -3.78 6.89 -0.51
CA VAL A 113 -4.29 5.74 -1.29
C VAL A 113 -3.81 5.86 -2.73
N ILE A 114 -3.07 4.87 -3.19
CA ILE A 114 -2.51 4.78 -4.55
C ILE A 114 -3.17 3.69 -5.39
N GLY A 115 -3.91 2.79 -4.75
CA GLY A 115 -4.67 1.73 -5.41
C GLY A 115 -5.88 1.32 -4.58
N GLN A 116 -6.90 0.79 -5.23
CA GLN A 116 -8.07 0.21 -4.57
C GLN A 116 -8.61 -0.96 -5.37
N ASP A 117 -9.25 -1.89 -4.68
CA ASP A 117 -10.03 -2.97 -5.26
C ASP A 117 -11.25 -3.27 -4.37
N PRO A 118 -12.48 -3.26 -4.89
CA PRO A 118 -12.87 -3.05 -6.29
C PRO A 118 -12.54 -1.65 -6.84
N LYS A 119 -12.45 -1.56 -8.17
CA LYS A 119 -12.16 -0.31 -8.90
C LYS A 119 -13.26 0.75 -8.67
N PRO A 120 -12.92 2.05 -8.79
CA PRO A 120 -13.92 3.11 -8.78
C PRO A 120 -15.06 2.83 -9.76
N ASP A 121 -16.27 3.29 -9.41
CA ASP A 121 -17.50 3.15 -10.18
C ASP A 121 -18.03 1.72 -10.37
N ALA A 122 -17.36 0.70 -9.84
CA ALA A 122 -17.88 -0.67 -9.82
C ALA A 122 -19.20 -0.71 -9.02
N GLU A 123 -20.18 -1.47 -9.52
CA GLU A 123 -21.42 -1.75 -8.82
C GLU A 123 -21.26 -3.05 -8.04
N VAL A 124 -21.38 -2.97 -6.72
CA VAL A 124 -21.12 -4.09 -5.81
C VAL A 124 -22.27 -4.28 -4.83
N PRO A 125 -22.38 -5.46 -4.21
CA PRO A 125 -23.31 -5.65 -3.10
C PRO A 125 -23.11 -4.61 -1.97
N PRO A 126 -24.18 -4.21 -1.28
CA PRO A 126 -24.06 -3.44 -0.05
C PRO A 126 -23.18 -4.14 0.99
N GLY A 127 -22.34 -3.38 1.68
CA GLY A 127 -21.40 -3.91 2.68
C GLY A 127 -20.14 -4.54 2.11
N THR A 128 -19.96 -4.56 0.78
CA THR A 128 -18.71 -5.03 0.15
C THR A 128 -17.51 -4.29 0.74
N ARG A 129 -16.44 -5.06 0.99
CA ARG A 129 -15.15 -4.53 1.45
C ARG A 129 -14.36 -3.99 0.26
N VAL A 130 -13.81 -2.79 0.42
CA VAL A 130 -12.89 -2.18 -0.54
C VAL A 130 -11.49 -2.19 0.06
N ASN A 131 -10.63 -3.02 -0.50
CA ASN A 131 -9.21 -3.07 -0.18
C ASN A 131 -8.50 -1.86 -0.78
N VAL A 132 -7.46 -1.38 -0.11
CA VAL A 132 -6.67 -0.25 -0.58
C VAL A 132 -5.18 -0.55 -0.50
N THR A 133 -4.42 0.01 -1.43
CA THR A 133 -2.97 0.11 -1.35
C THR A 133 -2.64 1.56 -1.03
N VAL A 134 -1.85 1.77 0.01
CA VAL A 134 -1.43 3.11 0.46
C VAL A 134 0.09 3.27 0.35
N SER A 135 0.52 4.50 0.14
CA SER A 135 1.93 4.89 0.14
C SER A 135 2.49 4.86 1.55
N ASP A 136 3.69 4.29 1.73
CA ASP A 136 4.53 4.47 2.92
C ASP A 136 5.45 5.71 2.82
N GLY A 137 5.35 6.46 1.72
CA GLY A 137 6.25 7.54 1.38
C GLY A 137 7.41 7.06 0.50
N MET A 138 8.35 7.96 0.23
CA MET A 138 9.62 7.58 -0.39
C MET A 138 10.46 6.79 0.63
N PRO A 139 11.28 5.84 0.16
CA PRO A 139 12.25 5.18 1.03
C PRO A 139 13.19 6.23 1.63
N THR A 140 13.22 6.32 2.95
CA THR A 140 14.21 7.14 3.66
C THR A 140 15.56 6.41 3.62
N PRO A 141 16.64 7.03 3.11
CA PRO A 141 17.96 6.41 3.15
C PRO A 141 18.36 6.08 4.59
N PRO A 142 19.05 4.95 4.84
CA PRO A 142 19.50 4.59 6.18
C PRO A 142 20.51 5.62 6.71
N VAL A 143 20.62 5.70 8.03
CA VAL A 143 21.61 6.55 8.71
C VAL A 143 22.53 5.65 9.50
N HIS A 144 23.83 5.80 9.30
CA HIS A 144 24.85 5.00 9.94
C HIS A 144 25.77 5.87 10.78
N GLU A 145 26.40 5.27 11.79
CA GLU A 145 27.35 5.92 12.69
C GLU A 145 28.57 5.00 12.87
N THR A 146 29.76 5.60 12.92
CA THR A 146 31.02 4.92 13.24
C THR A 146 32.01 5.91 13.82
N THR A 147 33.13 5.43 14.35
CA THR A 147 34.26 6.28 14.73
C THR A 147 35.43 5.96 13.82
N VAL A 148 35.99 6.98 13.18
CA VAL A 148 37.16 6.87 12.30
C VAL A 148 38.37 7.44 13.02
N THR A 149 39.44 6.67 13.10
CA THR A 149 40.72 7.14 13.65
C THR A 149 41.55 7.75 12.54
N ILE A 150 41.91 9.03 12.68
CA ILE A 150 42.74 9.76 11.71
C ILE A 150 44.17 9.83 12.22
N HIS A 151 45.10 9.31 11.43
CA HIS A 151 46.52 9.32 11.73
C HIS A 151 47.26 10.37 10.90
N LEU A 152 47.80 11.40 11.55
CA LEU A 152 48.54 12.47 10.87
C LEU A 152 50.03 12.16 10.77
N GLN A 153 50.38 11.00 10.20
CA GLN A 153 51.77 10.58 10.02
C GLN A 153 52.58 11.63 9.22
N PRO A 154 53.83 11.93 9.61
CA PRO A 154 54.76 12.71 8.79
C PRO A 154 54.97 12.05 7.41
N GLN A 155 55.05 12.83 6.33
CA GLN A 155 55.41 12.34 5.00
C GLN A 155 56.90 12.52 4.69
N SER A 156 57.59 13.39 5.44
CA SER A 156 59.03 13.63 5.39
C SER A 156 59.62 13.72 6.79
N PRO A 157 60.90 13.35 7.01
CA PRO A 157 61.60 13.56 8.29
C PRO A 157 61.61 15.02 8.78
N ASP A 158 61.43 15.97 7.88
CA ASP A 158 61.41 17.40 8.18
C ASP A 158 60.00 17.93 8.50
N ASP A 159 58.94 17.13 8.33
CA ASP A 159 57.57 17.56 8.65
C ASP A 159 57.41 17.74 10.16
N LYS A 160 57.29 18.99 10.59
CA LYS A 160 57.18 19.37 12.01
C LYS A 160 56.16 20.48 12.18
N GLY A 161 55.61 20.58 13.38
CA GLY A 161 54.72 21.68 13.78
C GLY A 161 53.24 21.42 13.49
N TYR A 162 52.45 22.48 13.56
CA TYR A 162 51.00 22.44 13.41
C TYR A 162 50.59 22.53 11.94
N VAL A 163 49.61 21.72 11.57
CA VAL A 163 48.94 21.76 10.27
C VAL A 163 47.44 21.93 10.47
N ASN A 164 46.78 22.66 9.57
CA ASN A 164 45.33 22.74 9.59
C ASN A 164 44.74 21.49 8.95
N VAL A 165 43.95 20.75 9.71
CA VAL A 165 43.28 19.53 9.24
C VAL A 165 41.80 19.83 9.07
N ARG A 166 41.28 19.54 7.87
CA ARG A 166 39.86 19.62 7.56
C ARG A 166 39.37 18.27 7.07
N VAL A 167 38.32 17.73 7.69
CA VAL A 167 37.69 16.48 7.27
C VAL A 167 36.30 16.78 6.73
N MET A 168 36.06 16.42 5.46
CA MET A 168 34.79 16.59 4.78
C MET A 168 34.12 15.25 4.55
N LYS A 169 32.83 15.12 4.87
CA LYS A 169 31.98 13.97 4.56
C LYS A 169 31.17 14.24 3.31
N PHE A 170 31.07 13.25 2.43
CA PHE A 170 30.19 13.23 1.26
C PHE A 170 29.28 12.01 1.36
N ASP A 171 27.97 12.22 1.45
CA ASP A 171 26.95 11.17 1.59
C ASP A 171 25.70 11.49 0.74
N ALA A 172 24.63 10.70 0.88
CA ALA A 172 23.39 10.92 0.11
C ALA A 172 22.62 12.19 0.52
N ALA A 173 22.92 12.79 1.68
CA ALA A 173 22.35 14.07 2.11
C ALA A 173 23.16 15.27 1.59
N GLY A 174 24.41 15.06 1.20
CA GLY A 174 25.27 16.06 0.58
C GLY A 174 26.67 16.10 1.17
N THR A 175 27.23 17.30 1.29
CA THR A 175 28.60 17.50 1.79
C THR A 175 28.58 18.27 3.11
N GLU A 176 29.39 17.81 4.07
CA GLU A 176 29.47 18.38 5.42
C GLU A 176 30.94 18.46 5.87
N VAL A 177 31.32 19.54 6.55
CA VAL A 177 32.63 19.61 7.23
C VAL A 177 32.43 19.04 8.64
N LEU A 178 33.03 17.88 8.89
CA LEU A 178 32.94 17.22 10.20
C LEU A 178 33.96 17.78 11.20
N HIS A 179 35.11 18.22 10.68
CA HIS A 179 36.21 18.68 11.51
C HIS A 179 37.04 19.72 10.78
N GLU A 180 37.45 20.78 11.47
CA GLU A 180 38.40 21.79 10.97
C GLU A 180 39.16 22.42 12.15
N ALA A 181 40.39 21.98 12.38
CA ALA A 181 41.22 22.45 13.48
C ALA A 181 42.73 22.24 13.23
N PRO A 182 43.62 23.01 13.89
CA PRO A 182 45.04 22.74 13.87
C PRO A 182 45.40 21.48 14.66
N HIS A 183 46.24 20.62 14.10
CA HIS A 183 46.81 19.44 14.74
C HIS A 183 48.33 19.41 14.60
N LEU A 184 49.01 18.77 15.55
CA LEU A 184 50.45 18.53 15.45
C LEU A 184 50.70 17.39 14.43
N ILE A 185 51.72 17.51 13.59
CA ILE A 185 52.19 16.37 12.79
C ILE A 185 52.60 15.21 13.73
N GLY A 186 52.11 14.01 13.43
CA GLY A 186 52.22 12.81 14.26
C GLY A 186 51.02 12.56 15.20
N ASP A 187 50.07 13.50 15.29
CA ASP A 187 48.87 13.34 16.11
C ASP A 187 47.92 12.25 15.57
N THR A 188 47.12 11.68 16.47
CA THR A 188 46.06 10.73 16.16
C THR A 188 44.81 11.12 16.92
N PHE A 189 43.69 11.22 16.22
CA PHE A 189 42.42 11.57 16.85
C PHE A 189 41.27 10.72 16.31
N GLU A 190 40.28 10.49 17.17
CA GLU A 190 39.04 9.79 16.82
C GLU A 190 37.98 10.80 16.36
N LEU A 191 37.35 10.50 15.23
CA LEU A 191 36.30 11.31 14.64
C LEU A 191 35.00 10.50 14.57
N PRO A 192 33.99 10.78 15.43
CA PRO A 192 32.68 10.20 15.26
C PRO A 192 32.04 10.73 13.97
N VAL A 193 31.53 9.82 13.14
CA VAL A 193 30.97 10.12 11.83
C VAL A 193 29.57 9.54 11.74
N ARG A 194 28.63 10.38 11.30
CA ARG A 194 27.27 9.99 10.95
C ARG A 194 26.99 10.29 9.47
N TRP A 195 26.51 9.32 8.71
CA TRP A 195 26.23 9.50 7.27
C TRP A 195 24.90 8.91 6.81
N VAL A 196 24.36 9.46 5.72
CA VAL A 196 23.08 9.09 5.10
C VAL A 196 23.31 8.28 3.82
N GLY A 197 22.62 7.16 3.66
CA GLY A 197 22.70 6.26 2.50
C GLY A 197 23.70 5.12 2.69
N ASP A 198 23.73 4.21 1.72
CA ASP A 198 24.51 2.95 1.81
C ASP A 198 26.03 3.17 1.80
N HIS A 199 26.47 4.30 1.24
CA HIS A 199 27.86 4.69 1.10
C HIS A 199 28.07 6.16 1.46
N ALA A 200 29.22 6.45 2.03
CA ALA A 200 29.77 7.79 2.14
C ALA A 200 31.28 7.75 1.89
N ARG A 201 31.91 8.92 1.83
CA ARG A 201 33.36 9.02 1.93
C ARG A 201 33.75 10.21 2.78
N LEU A 202 34.88 10.08 3.46
CA LEU A 202 35.58 11.20 4.06
C LEU A 202 36.73 11.62 3.16
N GLU A 203 36.97 12.92 3.08
CA GLU A 203 38.17 13.48 2.48
C GLU A 203 38.90 14.28 3.54
N VAL A 204 40.13 13.87 3.84
CA VAL A 204 41.00 14.50 4.83
C VAL A 204 41.93 15.44 4.09
N TYR A 205 41.84 16.74 4.40
CA TYR A 205 42.68 17.79 3.85
C TYR A 205 43.67 18.26 4.90
N VAL A 206 44.93 18.42 4.51
CA VAL A 206 45.99 19.01 5.35
C VAL A 206 46.52 20.25 4.66
N ASN A 207 46.44 21.40 5.32
CA ASN A 207 46.78 22.72 4.77
C ASN A 207 46.07 23.00 3.41
N GLY A 208 44.85 22.51 3.26
CA GLY A 208 44.03 22.68 2.05
C GLY A 208 44.32 21.69 0.92
N GLN A 209 45.31 20.81 1.06
CA GLN A 209 45.59 19.75 0.08
C GLN A 209 44.95 18.43 0.51
N LEU A 210 44.26 17.74 -0.41
CA LEU A 210 43.71 16.42 -0.15
C LEU A 210 44.85 15.44 0.17
N ARG A 211 44.76 14.82 1.35
CA ARG A 211 45.71 13.83 1.84
C ARG A 211 45.19 12.41 1.66
N GLU A 212 43.93 12.17 2.04
CA GLU A 212 43.36 10.83 2.09
C GLU A 212 41.86 10.85 1.80
N THR A 213 41.36 9.78 1.19
CA THR A 213 39.94 9.52 1.03
C THR A 213 39.58 8.20 1.70
N ILE A 214 38.65 8.23 2.66
CA ILE A 214 38.25 7.07 3.45
C ILE A 214 36.82 6.69 3.03
N PRO A 215 36.60 5.58 2.31
CA PRO A 215 35.26 5.12 1.98
C PRO A 215 34.56 4.58 3.23
N LEU A 216 33.26 4.87 3.35
CA LEU A 216 32.38 4.36 4.40
C LEU A 216 31.25 3.57 3.76
N SER A 217 30.89 2.42 4.34
CA SER A 217 29.79 1.57 3.90
C SER A 217 29.01 1.02 5.09
N ALA A 218 27.75 0.65 4.85
CA ALA A 218 26.82 0.09 5.84
C ALA A 218 27.27 -1.22 6.54
N SER A 219 28.47 -1.73 6.25
CA SER A 219 29.11 -2.84 6.97
C SER A 219 30.61 -2.57 7.11
N PRO A 220 31.24 -2.93 8.24
CA PRO A 220 32.69 -2.95 8.32
C PRO A 220 33.19 -4.03 7.36
N THR A 221 34.10 -3.66 6.47
CA THR A 221 34.89 -4.65 5.74
C THR A 221 35.58 -5.48 6.80
N ALA A 222 35.20 -6.75 6.96
CA ALA A 222 36.01 -7.71 7.68
C ALA A 222 37.35 -7.76 6.94
N GLU A 223 38.40 -7.22 7.55
CA GLU A 223 39.76 -7.41 7.08
C GLU A 223 40.01 -8.91 6.90
N ALA A 224 40.56 -9.25 5.74
CA ALA A 224 40.94 -10.61 5.38
C ALA A 224 41.90 -11.15 6.44
N ASP A 225 41.56 -12.31 7.00
CA ASP A 225 42.43 -13.14 7.82
C ASP A 225 43.59 -13.65 6.95
N GLU A 226 44.65 -12.86 6.85
CA GLU A 226 45.96 -13.35 6.41
C GLU A 226 46.66 -14.03 7.58
N THR A 227 46.37 -15.31 7.80
CA THR A 227 47.35 -16.24 8.36
C THR A 227 47.38 -17.52 7.52
N SER A 228 48.05 -17.43 6.36
CA SER A 228 48.57 -18.64 5.69
C SER A 228 49.73 -19.20 6.51
N ASP A 229 49.40 -20.27 7.20
CA ASP A 229 50.26 -21.26 7.84
C ASP A 229 51.59 -21.48 7.07
N GLN A 230 52.68 -20.94 7.62
CA GLN A 230 54.03 -21.44 7.40
C GLN A 230 54.52 -22.09 8.69
N SER A 231 54.44 -23.42 8.76
CA SER A 231 55.51 -24.17 9.41
C SER A 231 55.78 -25.46 8.64
N GLN A 232 56.88 -25.40 7.90
CA GLN A 232 57.53 -26.51 7.24
C GLN A 232 57.86 -27.61 8.24
N GLY A 233 57.68 -28.85 7.79
CA GLY A 233 58.28 -30.01 8.41
C GLY A 233 59.80 -30.07 8.24
N GLY A 234 60.39 -30.95 9.05
CA GLY A 234 61.78 -31.38 9.01
C GLY A 234 62.31 -31.50 10.45
N GLY A 235 62.69 -32.65 10.98
CA GLY A 235 63.00 -33.97 10.45
C GLY A 235 64.00 -34.61 11.41
N GLY A 236 64.04 -35.94 11.50
CA GLY A 236 65.08 -36.69 12.22
C GLY A 236 64.54 -37.66 13.25
#